data_AF-A0A7C5VEQ9-F1
#
_entry.id   AF-A0A7C5VEQ9-F1
#
_cell.length_a   1.000
_cell.length_b   1.000
_cell.length_c   1.000
_cell.angle_alpha   90.00
_cell.angle_beta   90.00
_cell.angle_gamma   90.00
#
_symmetry.space_group_name_H-M   'P 1'
#
loop_
_entity.id
_entity.type
_entity.pdbx_description
1 polymer ?
#
loop_
_entity_poly.entity_id
_entity_poly.type
_entity_poly.pdbx_seq_one_letter_code
_entity_poly.pdbx_strand_id
1 'polypeptide(L)'
;MKTTELHTQAYGLFEFRARLPAGQGLWPAVWMLPKNNPYGGWPTSGEIDLLESKGQDSGLVQGTLHSGANPGAHQWLTRTFAQSGLRPPGFTTTDWHTYSLEWIPGSANVAATFKWYVDGVNYYTQQGGWYIPAGVPSTNDDAPFDRPFYFLINLAVGGNYVGAPNLSPGTYTMQLDWIRAYTPISSTSPPTWQAGGGGNWSTPGNWANAVIPNSVGASARFAGAIAQPAMVTVDTPITVGAITFDNASYDYTIAGSQTLTLNTTGSAINTTIEVAAGHHAITAPLLFMRNVTVNVSSAQASVRLGAASFSNSGSLSLTKSGDGLLEIDKLRLTGSVSIGGGTLRILPNGSTAATSRLASLGIAGTASAPTATLDLTDNDLIIDYTGASGAALIEQVRQLLKSGADTGRGIVSSVATSSTALGYADNALLGLGSFGGLSVDSTSILIKYTHAGDATLDGAVDVRDLHRLATGWQSSGVWTSGDFNYDGIVNIADLNLLAGNWQAGSAAALAQALSELGLPNVSVPEPATVWLICTTLAAACFSRASRRPQRRRIA
;
A
#
# COMPACT_ATOMS: atom_id res chain seq x y z
N MET A 1 21.83 -0.68 -43.72
CA MET A 1 22.69 -0.72 -42.51
C MET A 1 22.39 -2.00 -41.75
N LYS A 2 23.38 -2.59 -41.05
CA LYS A 2 23.17 -3.77 -40.19
C LYS A 2 23.99 -3.66 -38.90
N THR A 3 23.49 -4.21 -37.80
CA THR A 3 24.17 -4.14 -36.48
C THR A 3 24.81 -5.45 -36.03
N THR A 4 24.94 -6.46 -36.89
CA THR A 4 25.38 -7.83 -36.52
C THR A 4 26.63 -7.90 -35.63
N GLU A 5 27.62 -7.01 -35.88
CA GLU A 5 28.88 -6.93 -35.12
C GLU A 5 28.87 -5.87 -33.99
N LEU A 6 27.83 -5.03 -33.92
CA LEU A 6 27.73 -3.93 -32.97
C LEU A 6 26.74 -4.22 -31.85
N HIS A 7 25.58 -4.79 -32.18
CA HIS A 7 24.51 -5.04 -31.24
C HIS A 7 23.59 -6.16 -31.74
N THR A 8 23.38 -7.15 -30.87
CA THR A 8 22.40 -8.22 -31.04
C THR A 8 21.70 -8.44 -29.71
N GLN A 9 20.39 -8.64 -29.70
CA GLN A 9 19.61 -8.83 -28.48
C GLN A 9 18.46 -9.82 -28.73
N ALA A 10 18.14 -10.61 -27.72
CA ALA A 10 16.91 -11.40 -27.65
C ALA A 10 16.00 -10.77 -26.61
N TYR A 11 14.70 -10.70 -26.90
CA TYR A 11 13.67 -10.14 -26.02
C TYR A 11 13.87 -8.65 -25.69
N GLY A 12 12.81 -7.98 -25.24
CA GLY A 12 12.86 -6.54 -24.89
C GLY A 12 11.94 -5.66 -25.70
N LEU A 13 12.07 -4.36 -25.44
CA LEU A 13 11.43 -3.32 -26.24
C LEU A 13 12.46 -2.81 -27.25
N PHE A 14 12.10 -2.86 -28.52
CA PHE A 14 12.88 -2.33 -29.62
C PHE A 14 12.10 -1.17 -30.20
N GLU A 15 12.68 0.02 -30.20
CA GLU A 15 11.95 1.24 -30.55
C GLU A 15 12.82 2.16 -31.39
N PHE A 16 12.22 2.81 -32.39
CA PHE A 16 12.89 3.83 -33.18
C PHE A 16 11.92 4.92 -33.59
N ARG A 17 12.47 6.12 -33.83
CA ARG A 17 11.70 7.25 -34.35
C ARG A 17 12.15 7.57 -35.77
N ALA A 18 11.21 7.55 -36.70
CA ALA A 18 11.49 7.72 -38.12
C ALA A 18 10.39 8.49 -38.86
N ARG A 19 10.76 9.02 -40.02
CA ARG A 19 9.82 9.40 -41.09
C ARG A 19 10.29 8.82 -42.42
N LEU A 20 9.34 8.37 -43.23
CA LEU A 20 9.57 7.54 -44.41
C LEU A 20 9.33 8.34 -45.70
N PRO A 21 10.02 8.02 -46.80
CA PRO A 21 9.78 8.68 -48.07
C PRO A 21 8.52 8.14 -48.76
N ALA A 22 7.79 9.02 -49.43
CA ALA A 22 6.70 8.64 -50.34
C ALA A 22 7.21 8.49 -51.79
N GLY A 23 6.59 7.61 -52.55
CA GLY A 23 6.92 7.36 -53.95
C GLY A 23 6.73 5.90 -54.38
N GLN A 24 6.28 5.71 -55.62
CA GLN A 24 6.04 4.38 -56.20
C GLN A 24 7.32 3.57 -56.26
N GLY A 25 7.30 2.39 -55.62
CA GLY A 25 8.40 1.44 -55.60
C GLY A 25 9.42 1.67 -54.49
N LEU A 26 9.20 2.60 -53.57
CA LEU A 26 10.02 2.74 -52.36
C LEU A 26 9.57 1.75 -51.28
N TRP A 27 10.52 1.08 -50.64
CA TRP A 27 10.27 0.08 -49.59
C TRP A 27 11.19 0.33 -48.38
N PRO A 28 10.82 1.23 -47.48
CA PRO A 28 11.51 1.42 -46.20
C PRO A 28 11.23 0.24 -45.26
N ALA A 29 12.26 -0.25 -44.59
CA ALA A 29 12.18 -1.33 -43.62
C ALA A 29 13.12 -1.14 -42.42
N VAL A 30 12.61 -1.46 -41.23
CA VAL A 30 13.39 -1.73 -40.02
C VAL A 30 13.01 -3.10 -39.51
N TRP A 31 13.96 -4.02 -39.51
CA TRP A 31 13.72 -5.44 -39.33
C TRP A 31 14.93 -6.10 -38.68
N MET A 32 14.82 -7.38 -38.37
CA MET A 32 15.82 -8.10 -37.60
C MET A 32 16.02 -9.53 -38.10
N LEU A 33 17.27 -9.98 -38.10
CA LEU A 33 17.68 -11.36 -38.41
C LEU A 33 18.51 -11.96 -37.27
N PRO A 34 18.52 -13.30 -37.11
CA PRO A 34 19.32 -13.99 -36.09
C PRO A 34 20.81 -13.88 -36.41
N LYS A 35 21.66 -13.67 -35.40
CA LYS A 35 23.12 -13.51 -35.60
C LYS A 35 23.78 -14.72 -36.28
N ASN A 36 23.39 -15.93 -35.88
CA ASN A 36 24.12 -17.17 -36.18
C ASN A 36 23.29 -18.24 -36.90
N ASN A 37 22.04 -17.95 -37.30
CA ASN A 37 21.14 -18.92 -37.92
C ASN A 37 21.09 -20.29 -37.19
N PRO A 38 20.77 -20.32 -35.88
CA PRO A 38 20.95 -21.51 -35.03
C PRO A 38 20.06 -22.71 -35.41
N TYR A 39 19.02 -22.47 -36.21
CA TYR A 39 18.07 -23.50 -36.65
C TYR A 39 18.16 -23.82 -38.14
N GLY A 40 19.13 -23.22 -38.85
CA GLY A 40 19.28 -23.34 -40.30
C GLY A 40 19.08 -22.01 -41.03
N GLY A 41 19.23 -22.03 -42.36
CA GLY A 41 19.07 -20.84 -43.19
C GLY A 41 17.67 -20.23 -43.12
N TRP A 42 17.49 -19.05 -43.72
CA TRP A 42 16.18 -18.41 -43.80
C TRP A 42 15.16 -19.33 -44.50
N PRO A 43 13.91 -19.43 -44.01
CA PRO A 43 13.29 -18.73 -42.88
C PRO A 43 13.36 -19.52 -41.55
N THR A 44 14.11 -20.63 -41.49
CA THR A 44 14.09 -21.56 -40.37
C THR A 44 14.60 -20.96 -39.07
N SER A 45 15.52 -20.00 -39.13
CA SER A 45 15.99 -19.26 -37.95
C SER A 45 15.20 -17.97 -37.66
N GLY A 46 14.15 -17.70 -38.42
CA GLY A 46 13.24 -16.57 -38.19
C GLY A 46 13.68 -15.22 -38.78
N GLU A 47 12.71 -14.34 -38.95
CA GLU A 47 12.85 -12.91 -39.29
C GLU A 47 11.77 -12.12 -38.53
N ILE A 48 12.12 -10.94 -38.03
CA ILE A 48 11.20 -10.06 -37.31
C ILE A 48 11.20 -8.69 -37.98
N ASP A 49 10.07 -8.30 -38.57
CA ASP A 49 9.90 -6.98 -39.16
C ASP A 49 9.19 -6.07 -38.17
N LEU A 50 9.92 -5.08 -37.64
CA LEU A 50 9.34 -4.05 -36.76
C LEU A 50 8.50 -3.08 -37.59
N LEU A 51 8.96 -2.79 -38.80
CA LEU A 51 8.30 -1.92 -39.75
C LEU A 51 8.66 -2.32 -41.17
N GLU A 52 7.62 -2.58 -41.97
CA GLU A 52 7.64 -2.42 -43.41
C GLU A 52 6.58 -1.41 -43.85
N SER A 53 6.86 -0.66 -44.92
CA SER A 53 5.90 0.25 -45.54
C SER A 53 6.11 0.30 -47.06
N LYS A 54 5.15 0.89 -47.77
CA LYS A 54 5.19 1.11 -49.22
C LYS A 54 5.13 2.61 -49.49
N GLY A 55 6.09 3.14 -50.23
CA GLY A 55 6.11 4.58 -50.52
C GLY A 55 4.88 5.07 -51.28
N GLN A 56 4.23 4.21 -52.08
CA GLN A 56 2.95 4.52 -52.74
C GLN A 56 1.72 4.46 -51.83
N ASP A 57 1.84 3.89 -50.62
CA ASP A 57 0.79 3.86 -49.60
C ASP A 57 1.38 4.34 -48.28
N SER A 58 1.50 5.66 -48.13
CA SER A 58 2.01 6.28 -46.92
C SER A 58 1.10 6.08 -45.70
N GLY A 59 -0.06 5.43 -45.83
CA GLY A 59 -0.87 5.02 -44.69
C GLY A 59 -0.51 3.63 -44.15
N LEU A 60 0.38 2.90 -44.84
CA LEU A 60 0.72 1.52 -44.52
C LEU A 60 1.88 1.44 -43.52
N VAL A 61 1.63 0.76 -42.42
CA VAL A 61 2.63 0.27 -41.48
C VAL A 61 2.34 -1.20 -41.26
N GLN A 62 3.35 -2.05 -41.43
CA GLN A 62 3.22 -3.50 -41.32
C GLN A 62 4.27 -4.05 -40.35
N GLY A 63 3.83 -4.95 -39.48
CA GLY A 63 4.70 -5.76 -38.64
C GLY A 63 4.52 -7.23 -38.99
N THR A 64 5.62 -7.97 -39.11
CA THR A 64 5.60 -9.35 -39.61
C THR A 64 6.60 -10.23 -38.86
N LEU A 65 6.23 -11.50 -38.67
CA LEU A 65 7.15 -12.58 -38.30
C LEU A 65 7.26 -13.55 -39.47
N HIS A 66 8.47 -13.92 -39.88
CA HIS A 66 8.70 -14.96 -40.88
C HIS A 66 9.30 -16.20 -40.22
N SER A 67 8.82 -17.38 -40.62
CA SER A 67 9.32 -18.67 -40.15
C SER A 67 9.09 -19.75 -41.21
N GLY A 68 9.68 -20.94 -41.08
CA GLY A 68 9.37 -22.07 -41.96
C GLY A 68 10.49 -23.10 -42.05
N ALA A 69 10.15 -24.32 -42.49
CA ALA A 69 11.12 -25.42 -42.55
C ALA A 69 12.26 -25.19 -43.55
N ASN A 70 12.00 -24.41 -44.61
CA ASN A 70 12.93 -24.03 -45.67
C ASN A 70 12.26 -22.92 -46.54
N PRO A 71 12.96 -22.31 -47.51
CA PRO A 71 12.37 -21.27 -48.37
C PRO A 71 11.09 -21.68 -49.11
N GLY A 72 10.90 -22.96 -49.45
CA GLY A 72 9.69 -23.47 -50.09
C GLY A 72 8.51 -23.71 -49.15
N ALA A 73 8.75 -23.69 -47.83
CA ALA A 73 7.76 -23.84 -46.77
C ALA A 73 7.70 -22.58 -45.88
N HIS A 74 7.97 -21.42 -46.47
CA HIS A 74 7.92 -20.12 -45.81
C HIS A 74 6.50 -19.78 -45.36
N GLN A 75 6.38 -19.35 -44.11
CA GLN A 75 5.17 -18.86 -43.46
C GLN A 75 5.42 -17.47 -42.89
N TRP A 76 4.37 -16.66 -42.82
CA TRP A 76 4.42 -15.35 -42.21
C TRP A 76 3.16 -15.05 -41.40
N LEU A 77 3.33 -14.33 -40.30
CA LEU A 77 2.26 -13.80 -39.47
C LEU A 77 2.36 -12.29 -39.55
N THR A 78 1.34 -11.65 -40.13
CA THR A 78 1.42 -10.23 -40.46
C THR A 78 0.13 -9.51 -40.14
N ARG A 79 0.26 -8.24 -39.73
CA ARG A 79 -0.86 -7.32 -39.60
C ARG A 79 -0.43 -5.90 -39.93
N THR A 80 -1.35 -5.14 -40.51
CA THR A 80 -1.13 -3.72 -40.78
C THR A 80 -1.83 -2.83 -39.75
N PHE A 81 -1.29 -1.62 -39.54
CA PHE A 81 -1.93 -0.63 -38.66
C PHE A 81 -3.34 -0.27 -39.14
N ALA A 82 -3.56 -0.22 -40.45
CA ALA A 82 -4.89 0.01 -41.04
C ALA A 82 -5.89 -1.11 -40.68
N GLN A 83 -5.49 -2.38 -40.76
CA GLN A 83 -6.34 -3.53 -40.41
C GLN A 83 -6.69 -3.61 -38.92
N SER A 84 -5.96 -2.88 -38.05
CA SER A 84 -6.31 -2.81 -36.63
C SER A 84 -7.55 -1.96 -36.35
N GLY A 85 -7.92 -1.05 -37.26
CA GLY A 85 -8.94 -0.02 -37.03
C GLY A 85 -8.50 1.10 -36.08
N LEU A 86 -7.26 1.06 -35.58
CA LEU A 86 -6.71 2.02 -34.61
C LEU A 86 -5.90 3.13 -35.27
N ARG A 87 -5.77 3.14 -36.60
CA ARG A 87 -5.05 4.18 -37.34
C ARG A 87 -5.81 5.51 -37.29
N PRO A 88 -5.22 6.60 -36.76
CA PRO A 88 -5.88 7.90 -36.71
C PRO A 88 -6.22 8.43 -38.12
N PRO A 89 -7.32 9.20 -38.27
CA PRO A 89 -7.59 9.93 -39.51
C PRO A 89 -6.43 10.86 -39.86
N GLY A 90 -6.02 10.87 -41.14
CA GLY A 90 -4.92 11.71 -41.62
C GLY A 90 -3.51 11.18 -41.34
N PHE A 91 -3.37 10.00 -40.72
CA PHE A 91 -2.07 9.36 -40.48
C PHE A 91 -1.27 9.18 -41.78
N THR A 92 0.02 9.53 -41.75
CA THR A 92 0.94 9.31 -42.87
C THR A 92 2.36 9.04 -42.38
N THR A 93 3.02 8.03 -42.94
CA THR A 93 4.40 7.65 -42.59
C THR A 93 5.45 8.67 -43.01
N THR A 94 5.07 9.72 -43.75
CA THR A 94 5.95 10.84 -44.09
C THR A 94 6.15 11.82 -42.94
N ASP A 95 5.29 11.76 -41.91
CA ASP A 95 5.47 12.45 -40.65
C ASP A 95 6.38 11.64 -39.70
N TRP A 96 6.85 12.29 -38.63
CA TRP A 96 7.66 11.63 -37.61
C TRP A 96 6.79 10.80 -36.68
N HIS A 97 7.08 9.51 -36.63
CA HIS A 97 6.41 8.57 -35.75
C HIS A 97 7.41 7.74 -34.93
N THR A 98 6.96 7.30 -33.77
CA THR A 98 7.67 6.29 -32.99
C THR A 98 7.09 4.92 -33.33
N TYR A 99 7.95 3.98 -33.71
CA TYR A 99 7.61 2.61 -34.00
C TYR A 99 8.28 1.71 -32.99
N SER A 100 7.52 0.79 -32.39
CA SER A 100 8.04 -0.07 -31.32
C SER A 100 7.58 -1.51 -31.48
N LEU A 101 8.45 -2.43 -31.06
CA LEU A 101 8.16 -3.85 -30.91
C LEU A 101 8.52 -4.29 -29.50
N GLU A 102 7.53 -4.78 -28.76
CA GLU A 102 7.74 -5.49 -27.50
C GLU A 102 7.83 -6.99 -27.79
N TRP A 103 8.99 -7.60 -27.52
CA TRP A 103 9.24 -9.03 -27.63
C TRP A 103 9.42 -9.63 -26.24
N ILE A 104 8.37 -10.33 -25.80
CA ILE A 104 8.26 -10.90 -24.46
C ILE A 104 8.60 -12.40 -24.53
N PRO A 105 9.51 -12.91 -23.68
CA PRO A 105 9.79 -14.34 -23.63
C PRO A 105 8.56 -15.13 -23.20
N GLY A 106 8.43 -16.35 -23.70
CA GLY A 106 7.44 -17.30 -23.23
C GLY A 106 7.75 -17.83 -21.83
N SER A 107 6.88 -18.74 -21.38
CA SER A 107 7.07 -19.53 -20.16
C SER A 107 6.66 -20.98 -20.43
N ALA A 108 6.69 -21.85 -19.43
CA ALA A 108 6.34 -23.25 -19.64
C ALA A 108 4.93 -23.40 -20.26
N ASN A 109 4.87 -23.96 -21.47
CA ASN A 109 3.65 -24.15 -22.28
C ASN A 109 2.96 -22.85 -22.73
N VAL A 110 3.69 -21.73 -22.74
CA VAL A 110 3.20 -20.43 -23.22
C VAL A 110 4.27 -19.84 -24.14
N ALA A 111 3.98 -19.76 -25.43
CA ALA A 111 4.88 -19.14 -26.40
C ALA A 111 5.13 -17.66 -26.11
N ALA A 112 6.26 -17.16 -26.60
CA ALA A 112 6.62 -15.75 -26.64
C ALA A 112 5.49 -14.90 -27.23
N THR A 113 5.47 -13.63 -26.83
CA THR A 113 4.48 -12.65 -27.32
C THR A 113 5.20 -11.47 -27.95
N PHE A 114 4.77 -11.12 -29.16
CA PHE A 114 5.22 -9.95 -29.90
C PHE A 114 4.10 -8.94 -29.98
N LYS A 115 4.39 -7.67 -29.71
CA LYS A 115 3.43 -6.58 -29.83
C LYS A 115 4.04 -5.42 -30.61
N TRP A 116 3.35 -4.96 -31.65
CA TRP A 116 3.79 -3.83 -32.48
C TRP A 116 2.99 -2.58 -32.17
N TYR A 117 3.70 -1.46 -32.16
CA TYR A 117 3.19 -0.15 -31.79
C TYR A 117 3.51 0.90 -32.84
N VAL A 118 2.58 1.84 -33.03
CA VAL A 118 2.81 3.14 -33.68
C VAL A 118 2.38 4.22 -32.71
N ASP A 119 3.27 5.13 -32.35
CA ASP A 119 3.05 6.21 -31.38
C ASP A 119 2.43 5.72 -30.05
N GLY A 120 2.90 4.57 -29.58
CA GLY A 120 2.40 3.93 -28.34
C GLY A 120 1.07 3.18 -28.49
N VAL A 121 0.45 3.17 -29.68
CA VAL A 121 -0.77 2.41 -29.96
C VAL A 121 -0.42 0.98 -30.40
N ASN A 122 -0.72 -0.02 -29.56
CA ASN A 122 -0.59 -1.44 -29.92
C ASN A 122 -1.59 -1.81 -31.02
N TYR A 123 -1.12 -2.07 -32.23
CA TYR A 123 -1.99 -2.43 -33.36
C TYR A 123 -1.95 -3.93 -33.71
N TYR A 124 -0.94 -4.65 -33.24
CA TYR A 124 -0.77 -6.07 -33.51
C TYR A 124 -0.15 -6.77 -32.33
N THR A 125 -0.78 -7.86 -31.88
CA THR A 125 -0.24 -8.77 -30.87
C THR A 125 -0.26 -10.18 -31.45
N GLN A 126 0.88 -10.86 -31.39
CA GLN A 126 1.05 -12.23 -31.86
C GLN A 126 1.66 -13.07 -30.73
N GLN A 127 0.97 -14.12 -30.32
CA GLN A 127 1.48 -15.10 -29.36
C GLN A 127 1.50 -16.47 -30.03
N GLY A 128 2.69 -17.05 -30.17
CA GLY A 128 2.90 -18.29 -30.91
C GLY A 128 2.39 -18.23 -32.36
N GLY A 129 2.12 -19.41 -32.95
CA GLY A 129 1.52 -19.56 -34.28
C GLY A 129 2.51 -19.55 -35.45
N TRP A 130 3.81 -19.42 -35.17
CA TRP A 130 4.88 -19.57 -36.15
C TRP A 130 5.35 -21.03 -36.24
N TYR A 131 6.11 -21.33 -37.29
CA TYR A 131 6.73 -22.64 -37.45
C TYR A 131 7.86 -22.83 -36.43
N ILE A 132 7.81 -23.93 -35.68
CA ILE A 132 8.88 -24.35 -34.75
C ILE A 132 9.83 -25.32 -35.48
N PRO A 133 11.15 -25.05 -35.52
CA PRO A 133 12.13 -25.95 -36.14
C PRO A 133 12.16 -27.36 -35.53
N ALA A 134 12.39 -28.37 -36.38
CA ALA A 134 12.50 -29.75 -35.94
C ALA A 134 13.68 -29.95 -34.96
N GLY A 135 13.49 -30.78 -33.93
CA GLY A 135 14.51 -31.08 -32.92
C GLY A 135 14.58 -30.08 -31.76
N VAL A 136 13.75 -29.03 -31.76
CA VAL A 136 13.54 -28.17 -30.59
C VAL A 136 12.65 -28.92 -29.58
N PRO A 137 12.99 -28.92 -28.26
CA PRO A 137 12.15 -29.55 -27.24
C PRO A 137 10.72 -29.01 -27.28
N SER A 138 9.72 -29.87 -27.06
CA SER A 138 8.30 -29.50 -27.09
C SER A 138 7.86 -28.50 -26.00
N THR A 139 8.77 -28.14 -25.09
CA THR A 139 8.57 -27.14 -24.05
C THR A 139 9.14 -25.77 -24.44
N ASN A 140 9.84 -25.68 -25.57
CA ASN A 140 10.40 -24.43 -26.11
C ASN A 140 9.53 -23.96 -27.28
N ASP A 141 8.43 -23.32 -26.92
CA ASP A 141 7.47 -22.74 -27.87
C ASP A 141 7.92 -21.38 -28.43
N ASP A 142 9.09 -20.90 -28.03
CA ASP A 142 9.63 -19.60 -28.46
C ASP A 142 10.44 -19.69 -29.76
N ALA A 143 11.02 -20.86 -30.07
CA ALA A 143 11.81 -21.04 -31.28
C ALA A 143 10.96 -20.80 -32.56
N PRO A 144 11.50 -20.11 -33.60
CA PRO A 144 12.90 -19.70 -33.75
C PRO A 144 13.23 -18.35 -33.12
N PHE A 145 12.26 -17.70 -32.46
CA PHE A 145 12.42 -16.39 -31.83
C PHE A 145 12.78 -16.50 -30.35
N ASP A 146 13.90 -17.19 -30.10
CA ASP A 146 14.46 -17.45 -28.76
C ASP A 146 15.98 -17.19 -28.69
N ARG A 147 16.53 -16.49 -29.69
CA ARG A 147 17.98 -16.26 -29.88
C ARG A 147 18.27 -14.79 -30.18
N PRO A 148 19.49 -14.28 -29.99
CA PRO A 148 19.79 -12.88 -30.31
C PRO A 148 19.66 -12.56 -31.80
N PHE A 149 18.92 -11.49 -32.08
CA PHE A 149 18.73 -10.92 -33.42
C PHE A 149 19.42 -9.55 -33.52
N TYR A 150 19.78 -9.14 -34.73
CA TYR A 150 20.40 -7.85 -35.02
C TYR A 150 19.54 -7.03 -35.96
N PHE A 151 19.61 -5.70 -35.87
CA PHE A 151 18.85 -4.80 -36.74
C PHE A 151 19.41 -4.75 -38.16
N LEU A 152 18.49 -4.69 -39.12
CA LEU A 152 18.69 -4.22 -40.48
C LEU A 152 17.78 -3.00 -40.72
N ILE A 153 18.36 -1.98 -41.33
CA ILE A 153 17.67 -0.73 -41.66
C ILE A 153 17.98 -0.42 -43.12
N ASN A 154 16.98 -0.40 -43.98
CA ASN A 154 17.16 -0.10 -45.40
C ASN A 154 15.97 0.61 -46.02
N LEU A 155 16.24 1.25 -47.16
CA LEU A 155 15.25 1.74 -48.10
C LEU A 155 15.52 1.04 -49.43
N ALA A 156 14.74 0.03 -49.77
CA ALA A 156 14.84 -0.63 -51.06
C ALA A 156 14.07 0.15 -52.13
N VAL A 157 14.46 -0.04 -53.40
CA VAL A 157 13.84 0.57 -54.57
C VAL A 157 13.49 -0.54 -55.57
N GLY A 158 12.20 -0.77 -55.77
CA GLY A 158 11.67 -1.87 -56.55
C GLY A 158 11.58 -3.19 -55.78
N GLY A 159 11.00 -4.20 -56.42
CA GLY A 159 10.79 -5.55 -55.87
C GLY A 159 9.35 -6.02 -56.03
N ASN A 160 9.10 -7.33 -55.87
CA ASN A 160 7.77 -7.91 -56.05
C ASN A 160 6.72 -7.28 -55.11
N TYR A 161 7.13 -6.87 -53.91
CA TYR A 161 6.25 -6.32 -52.88
C TYR A 161 5.75 -4.90 -53.21
N VAL A 162 6.61 -4.06 -53.81
CA VAL A 162 6.33 -2.64 -54.09
C VAL A 162 6.12 -2.33 -55.56
N GLY A 163 6.41 -3.28 -56.45
CA GLY A 163 6.34 -3.11 -57.91
C GLY A 163 7.52 -2.34 -58.48
N ALA A 164 7.47 -2.06 -59.78
CA ALA A 164 8.49 -1.26 -60.46
C ALA A 164 8.51 0.18 -59.91
N PRO A 165 9.69 0.79 -59.73
CA PRO A 165 9.79 2.17 -59.31
C PRO A 165 9.29 3.11 -60.41
N ASN A 166 8.52 4.12 -60.02
CA ASN A 166 8.10 5.22 -60.89
C ASN A 166 8.35 6.54 -60.13
N LEU A 167 9.61 6.95 -60.13
CA LEU A 167 10.14 8.06 -59.35
C LEU A 167 10.82 9.06 -60.27
N SER A 168 10.72 10.35 -59.96
CA SER A 168 11.54 11.36 -60.62
C SER A 168 13.01 11.18 -60.22
N PRO A 169 13.98 11.51 -61.10
CA PRO A 169 15.39 11.52 -60.71
C PRO A 169 15.62 12.43 -59.50
N GLY A 170 16.23 11.89 -58.43
CA GLY A 170 16.43 12.62 -57.19
C GLY A 170 16.87 11.74 -56.02
N THR A 171 16.95 12.35 -54.83
CA THR A 171 17.28 11.67 -53.58
C THR A 171 16.01 11.44 -52.76
N TYR A 172 15.79 10.20 -52.37
CA TYR A 172 14.71 9.80 -51.45
C TYR A 172 15.34 9.33 -50.14
N THR A 173 14.83 9.82 -49.01
CA THR A 173 15.48 9.62 -47.72
C THR A 173 14.51 9.02 -46.71
N MET A 174 14.90 7.89 -46.12
CA MET A 174 14.36 7.42 -44.85
C MET A 174 15.18 8.07 -43.74
N GLN A 175 14.53 8.84 -42.86
CA GLN A 175 15.21 9.53 -41.77
C GLN A 175 14.89 8.83 -40.46
N LEU A 176 15.94 8.44 -39.74
CA LEU A 176 15.85 7.96 -38.35
C LEU A 176 16.47 9.02 -37.44
N ASP A 177 15.74 9.37 -36.40
CA ASP A 177 16.22 10.24 -35.33
C ASP A 177 17.04 9.41 -34.33
N TRP A 178 16.46 8.30 -33.86
CA TRP A 178 17.12 7.37 -32.97
C TRP A 178 16.55 5.95 -33.12
N ILE A 179 17.34 4.98 -32.67
CA ILE A 179 16.95 3.59 -32.45
C ILE A 179 17.46 3.16 -31.08
N ARG A 180 16.64 2.47 -30.30
CA ARG A 180 16.91 2.04 -28.94
C ARG A 180 16.45 0.60 -28.77
N ALA A 181 17.25 -0.18 -28.05
CA ALA A 181 16.88 -1.49 -27.57
C ALA A 181 16.94 -1.46 -26.05
N TYR A 182 15.85 -1.85 -25.41
CA TYR A 182 15.71 -1.92 -23.97
C TYR A 182 15.60 -3.39 -23.59
N THR A 183 16.54 -3.88 -22.79
CA THR A 183 16.39 -5.19 -22.16
C THR A 183 15.19 -5.11 -21.22
N PRO A 184 14.26 -6.09 -21.23
CA PRO A 184 13.31 -6.19 -20.14
C PRO A 184 14.11 -6.24 -18.85
N ILE A 185 13.64 -5.58 -17.79
CA ILE A 185 14.22 -5.82 -16.47
C ILE A 185 13.76 -7.21 -16.04
N SER A 186 14.37 -8.25 -16.61
CA SER A 186 14.33 -9.63 -16.12
C SER A 186 15.25 -9.72 -14.91
N SER A 187 15.03 -8.88 -13.91
CA SER A 187 15.81 -8.96 -12.70
C SER A 187 15.17 -10.02 -11.82
N THR A 188 15.81 -11.20 -11.77
CA THR A 188 15.64 -12.10 -10.63
C THR A 188 16.07 -11.44 -9.31
N SER A 189 16.67 -10.24 -9.34
CA SER A 189 16.80 -9.38 -8.16
C SER A 189 16.48 -7.91 -8.47
N PRO A 190 15.43 -7.33 -7.87
CA PRO A 190 15.06 -5.92 -8.07
C PRO A 190 16.22 -4.96 -7.79
N PRO A 191 16.21 -3.71 -8.35
CA PRO A 191 17.15 -2.65 -7.99
C PRO A 191 17.41 -2.62 -6.49
N THR A 192 18.67 -2.90 -6.12
CA THR A 192 19.07 -3.09 -4.72
C THR A 192 19.94 -1.92 -4.27
N TRP A 193 19.63 -1.34 -3.12
CA TRP A 193 20.39 -0.28 -2.51
C TRP A 193 21.82 -0.76 -2.20
N GLN A 194 22.84 0.04 -2.56
CA GLN A 194 24.25 -0.28 -2.35
C GLN A 194 25.04 0.82 -1.61
N ALA A 195 24.42 1.96 -1.29
CA ALA A 195 25.08 3.03 -0.55
C ALA A 195 25.07 2.76 0.96
N GLY A 196 26.20 2.27 1.49
CA GLY A 196 26.33 1.84 2.89
C GLY A 196 26.17 2.93 3.96
N GLY A 197 26.29 4.21 3.58
CA GLY A 197 26.07 5.36 4.48
C GLY A 197 24.69 6.01 4.36
N GLY A 198 23.80 5.46 3.53
CA GLY A 198 22.57 6.15 3.13
C GLY A 198 22.80 7.14 1.98
N GLY A 199 21.80 7.98 1.72
CA GLY A 199 21.84 9.00 0.66
C GLY A 199 20.53 9.13 -0.11
N ASN A 200 20.57 9.92 -1.19
CA ASN A 200 19.40 10.23 -2.02
C ASN A 200 18.95 9.02 -2.86
N TRP A 201 17.63 8.81 -2.93
CA TRP A 201 17.01 7.78 -3.76
C TRP A 201 17.28 8.04 -5.24
N SER A 202 17.26 9.31 -5.67
CA SER A 202 17.42 9.69 -7.08
C SER A 202 18.85 9.55 -7.63
N THR A 203 19.85 9.22 -6.80
CA THR A 203 21.24 9.09 -7.21
C THR A 203 21.51 7.70 -7.83
N PRO A 204 21.87 7.58 -9.13
CA PRO A 204 22.08 6.28 -9.76
C PRO A 204 23.13 5.42 -9.04
N GLY A 205 24.23 6.04 -8.57
CA GLY A 205 25.31 5.34 -7.87
C GLY A 205 24.90 4.66 -6.56
N ASN A 206 23.75 5.03 -5.99
CA ASN A 206 23.24 4.40 -4.76
C ASN A 206 22.48 3.08 -5.02
N TRP A 207 22.23 2.73 -6.29
CA TRP A 207 21.54 1.51 -6.68
C TRP A 207 22.45 0.60 -7.50
N ALA A 208 22.37 -0.71 -7.24
CA ALA A 208 23.05 -1.72 -8.03
C ALA A 208 22.69 -1.57 -9.53
N ASN A 209 23.70 -1.70 -10.39
CA ASN A 209 23.61 -1.49 -11.84
C ASN A 209 23.16 -0.08 -12.27
N ALA A 210 23.21 0.90 -11.36
CA ALA A 210 22.79 2.28 -11.59
C ALA A 210 21.31 2.43 -12.03
N VAL A 211 20.45 1.48 -11.66
CA VAL A 211 19.01 1.50 -11.98
C VAL A 211 18.25 2.11 -10.80
N ILE A 212 17.65 3.28 -11.00
CA ILE A 212 16.82 3.92 -10.00
C ILE A 212 15.38 3.36 -10.11
N PRO A 213 14.84 2.72 -9.06
CA PRO A 213 13.43 2.33 -9.04
C PRO A 213 12.57 3.59 -8.87
N ASN A 214 11.97 4.05 -9.96
CA ASN A 214 11.04 5.19 -9.96
C ASN A 214 10.03 5.10 -11.12
N SER A 215 9.22 4.05 -11.13
CA SER A 215 8.11 3.87 -12.05
C SER A 215 7.01 3.01 -11.44
N VAL A 216 5.80 3.09 -11.99
CA VAL A 216 4.67 2.24 -11.57
C VAL A 216 5.06 0.78 -11.72
N GLY A 217 4.87 -0.01 -10.66
CA GLY A 217 5.23 -1.43 -10.65
C GLY A 217 6.72 -1.73 -10.42
N ALA A 218 7.60 -0.71 -10.33
CA ALA A 218 9.01 -0.93 -10.02
C ALA A 218 9.21 -1.51 -8.62
N SER A 219 10.28 -2.28 -8.43
CA SER A 219 10.62 -2.87 -7.13
C SER A 219 11.91 -2.25 -6.58
N ALA A 220 11.92 -1.91 -5.30
CA ALA A 220 13.10 -1.42 -4.60
C ALA A 220 13.50 -2.38 -3.47
N ARG A 221 14.76 -2.81 -3.42
CA ARG A 221 15.26 -3.72 -2.39
C ARG A 221 16.34 -3.09 -1.52
N PHE A 222 16.21 -3.29 -0.22
CA PHE A 222 17.13 -2.83 0.81
C PHE A 222 17.70 -4.06 1.54
N ALA A 223 18.95 -4.43 1.24
CA ALA A 223 19.59 -5.64 1.74
C ALA A 223 20.83 -5.31 2.61
N GLY A 224 21.78 -6.23 2.75
CA GLY A 224 22.97 -6.09 3.61
C GLY A 224 24.04 -5.06 3.18
N ALA A 225 23.69 -3.98 2.47
CA ALA A 225 24.65 -2.96 2.02
C ALA A 225 25.13 -2.02 3.14
N ILE A 226 24.38 -1.89 4.24
CA ILE A 226 24.66 -0.96 5.34
C ILE A 226 25.31 -1.70 6.51
N ALA A 227 26.26 -1.04 7.17
CA ALA A 227 26.98 -1.55 8.34
C ALA A 227 26.63 -0.79 9.64
N GLN A 228 25.65 0.10 9.57
CA GLN A 228 25.06 0.89 10.66
C GLN A 228 23.68 1.36 10.16
N PRO A 229 22.76 1.81 11.05
CA PRO A 229 21.49 2.36 10.62
C PRO A 229 21.67 3.47 9.57
N ALA A 230 20.92 3.41 8.48
CA ALA A 230 21.11 4.29 7.33
C ALA A 230 19.81 4.94 6.87
N MET A 231 19.91 6.20 6.47
CA MET A 231 18.79 6.95 5.92
C MET A 231 18.81 6.94 4.39
N VAL A 232 17.69 6.55 3.79
CA VAL A 232 17.44 6.65 2.35
C VAL A 232 16.51 7.84 2.15
N THR A 233 17.00 8.89 1.51
CA THR A 233 16.27 10.15 1.34
C THR A 233 15.44 10.13 0.07
N VAL A 234 14.12 10.21 0.19
CA VAL A 234 13.17 10.49 -0.90
C VAL A 234 13.29 11.98 -1.23
N ASP A 235 14.24 12.31 -2.11
CA ASP A 235 14.66 13.67 -2.45
C ASP A 235 13.89 14.27 -3.65
N THR A 236 13.24 13.40 -4.43
CA THR A 236 12.25 13.75 -5.47
C THR A 236 11.01 12.88 -5.27
N PRO A 237 9.84 13.20 -5.85
CA PRO A 237 8.72 12.26 -5.83
C PRO A 237 9.13 10.91 -6.43
N ILE A 238 8.89 9.82 -5.70
CA ILE A 238 9.23 8.46 -6.12
C ILE A 238 7.95 7.64 -6.26
N THR A 239 7.86 6.85 -7.32
CA THR A 239 6.80 5.84 -7.49
C THR A 239 7.41 4.45 -7.63
N VAL A 240 6.91 3.48 -6.86
CA VAL A 240 7.28 2.06 -6.95
C VAL A 240 6.04 1.19 -6.75
N GLY A 241 6.05 -0.06 -7.18
CA GLY A 241 5.01 -1.05 -6.88
C GLY A 241 5.34 -1.94 -5.69
N ALA A 242 6.61 -2.13 -5.38
CA ALA A 242 7.07 -2.99 -4.30
C ALA A 242 8.30 -2.44 -3.58
N ILE A 243 8.35 -2.65 -2.27
CA ILE A 243 9.53 -2.39 -1.43
C ILE A 243 9.86 -3.68 -0.66
N THR A 244 11.12 -4.07 -0.65
CA THR A 244 11.59 -5.24 0.10
C THR A 244 12.73 -4.84 1.02
N PHE A 245 12.61 -5.14 2.31
CA PHE A 245 13.69 -5.08 3.27
C PHE A 245 14.16 -6.49 3.64
N ASP A 246 15.47 -6.68 3.59
CA ASP A 246 16.15 -7.96 3.79
C ASP A 246 17.49 -7.72 4.49
N ASN A 247 17.44 -7.05 5.65
CA ASN A 247 18.62 -6.79 6.46
C ASN A 247 18.33 -6.95 7.94
N ALA A 248 18.69 -8.11 8.48
CA ALA A 248 18.51 -8.41 9.89
C ALA A 248 19.46 -7.63 10.83
N SER A 249 20.58 -7.11 10.31
CA SER A 249 21.66 -6.57 11.15
C SER A 249 21.50 -5.08 11.45
N TYR A 250 20.98 -4.31 10.49
CA TYR A 250 20.88 -2.85 10.60
C TYR A 250 19.65 -2.30 9.91
N ASP A 251 19.17 -1.20 10.47
CA ASP A 251 17.89 -0.62 10.12
C ASP A 251 18.01 0.36 8.93
N TYR A 252 17.16 0.19 7.93
CA TYR A 252 16.90 1.23 6.95
C TYR A 252 15.77 2.14 7.42
N THR A 253 15.97 3.45 7.27
CA THR A 253 14.92 4.46 7.38
C THR A 253 14.75 5.18 6.05
N ILE A 254 13.62 4.96 5.36
CA ILE A 254 13.23 5.74 4.18
C ILE A 254 12.55 7.03 4.68
N ALA A 255 13.20 8.17 4.49
CA ALA A 255 12.77 9.47 5.00
C ALA A 255 12.85 10.54 3.91
N GLY A 256 12.40 11.76 4.18
CA GLY A 256 12.44 12.87 3.23
C GLY A 256 11.12 13.64 3.20
N SER A 257 11.13 14.82 2.58
CA SER A 257 9.94 15.67 2.45
C SER A 257 9.07 15.29 1.25
N GLN A 258 9.62 14.57 0.27
CA GLN A 258 8.90 14.23 -0.95
C GLN A 258 8.09 12.94 -0.77
N THR A 259 7.00 12.84 -1.54
CA THR A 259 6.09 11.69 -1.48
C THR A 259 6.71 10.45 -2.11
N LEU A 260 6.65 9.34 -1.37
CA LEU A 260 6.83 7.99 -1.87
C LEU A 260 5.46 7.39 -2.18
N THR A 261 5.24 7.02 -3.43
CA THR A 261 3.96 6.50 -3.93
C THR A 261 4.07 5.01 -4.22
N LEU A 262 3.19 4.20 -3.61
CA LEU A 262 3.01 2.81 -4.00
C LEU A 262 1.89 2.68 -5.05
N ASN A 263 2.26 2.25 -6.25
CA ASN A 263 1.35 2.05 -7.37
C ASN A 263 1.81 0.92 -8.30
N THR A 264 0.85 0.23 -8.90
CA THR A 264 1.09 -0.86 -9.86
C THR A 264 0.08 -0.83 -11.02
N THR A 265 0.44 -1.44 -12.14
CA THR A 265 -0.41 -1.58 -13.33
C THR A 265 -1.28 -2.82 -13.22
N GLY A 266 -2.59 -2.68 -13.45
CA GLY A 266 -3.56 -3.76 -13.31
C GLY A 266 -4.35 -3.65 -12.00
N SER A 267 -5.67 -3.56 -12.11
CA SER A 267 -6.56 -3.32 -10.97
C SER A 267 -6.58 -4.46 -9.94
N ALA A 268 -6.07 -5.64 -10.29
CA ALA A 268 -6.04 -6.82 -9.43
C ALA A 268 -4.67 -7.04 -8.75
N ILE A 269 -3.66 -6.22 -9.06
CA ILE A 269 -2.32 -6.37 -8.48
C ILE A 269 -2.23 -5.46 -7.26
N ASN A 270 -1.90 -6.04 -6.12
CA ASN A 270 -1.61 -5.27 -4.91
C ASN A 270 -0.18 -4.73 -4.98
N THR A 271 0.03 -3.55 -4.42
CA THR A 271 1.36 -3.08 -4.06
C THR A 271 1.87 -3.84 -2.84
N THR A 272 3.19 -3.94 -2.68
CA THR A 272 3.77 -4.75 -1.60
C THR A 272 4.83 -4.02 -0.80
N ILE A 273 4.84 -4.29 0.50
CA ILE A 273 5.97 -4.04 1.39
C ILE A 273 6.32 -5.38 2.03
N GLU A 274 7.49 -5.90 1.70
CA GLU A 274 8.03 -7.15 2.25
C GLU A 274 9.13 -6.83 3.24
N VAL A 275 9.07 -7.44 4.42
CA VAL A 275 10.12 -7.36 5.44
C VAL A 275 10.51 -8.79 5.79
N ALA A 276 11.58 -9.26 5.15
CA ALA A 276 12.11 -10.61 5.36
C ALA A 276 12.75 -10.73 6.75
N ALA A 277 13.49 -9.70 7.18
CA ALA A 277 14.12 -9.62 8.50
C ALA A 277 14.45 -8.16 8.87
N GLY A 278 14.75 -7.91 10.15
CA GLY A 278 15.19 -6.61 10.66
C GLY A 278 14.07 -5.68 11.12
N HIS A 279 14.47 -4.49 11.56
CA HIS A 279 13.57 -3.43 12.01
C HIS A 279 13.72 -2.23 11.09
N HIS A 280 12.67 -1.84 10.38
CA HIS A 280 12.79 -0.81 9.35
C HIS A 280 11.69 0.24 9.47
N ALA A 281 11.91 1.40 8.85
CA ALA A 281 10.95 2.48 8.91
C ALA A 281 10.80 3.20 7.57
N ILE A 282 9.57 3.60 7.27
CA ILE A 282 9.22 4.55 6.23
C ILE A 282 8.57 5.74 6.94
N THR A 283 9.30 6.84 7.00
CA THR A 283 8.87 8.10 7.64
C THR A 283 8.64 9.22 6.62
N ALA A 284 9.08 9.04 5.37
CA ALA A 284 8.67 9.90 4.26
C ALA A 284 7.14 9.82 4.06
N PRO A 285 6.48 10.90 3.57
CA PRO A 285 5.08 10.85 3.19
C PRO A 285 4.80 9.68 2.23
N LEU A 286 3.97 8.73 2.66
CA LEU A 286 3.69 7.50 1.94
C LEU A 286 2.26 7.52 1.41
N LEU A 287 2.09 7.38 0.10
CA LEU A 287 0.79 7.35 -0.57
C LEU A 287 0.53 6.00 -1.23
N PHE A 288 -0.51 5.29 -0.79
CA PHE A 288 -1.00 4.08 -1.47
C PHE A 288 -2.05 4.45 -2.52
N MET A 289 -1.78 4.13 -3.79
CA MET A 289 -2.75 4.32 -4.89
C MET A 289 -3.52 3.05 -5.25
N ARG A 290 -3.14 1.93 -4.63
CA ARG A 290 -3.68 0.58 -4.84
C ARG A 290 -3.80 -0.10 -3.49
N ASN A 291 -4.48 -1.24 -3.48
CA ASN A 291 -4.45 -2.14 -2.34
C ASN A 291 -3.00 -2.47 -1.99
N VAL A 292 -2.72 -2.61 -0.69
CA VAL A 292 -1.38 -2.90 -0.20
C VAL A 292 -1.37 -4.19 0.62
N THR A 293 -0.40 -5.05 0.33
CA THR A 293 -0.04 -6.15 1.22
C THR A 293 1.29 -5.80 1.91
N VAL A 294 1.27 -5.75 3.24
CA VAL A 294 2.46 -5.61 4.06
C VAL A 294 2.73 -6.94 4.74
N ASN A 295 3.79 -7.62 4.31
CA ASN A 295 4.21 -8.88 4.88
C ASN A 295 5.44 -8.65 5.76
N VAL A 296 5.34 -9.02 7.04
CA VAL A 296 6.45 -8.96 7.98
C VAL A 296 6.73 -10.39 8.42
N SER A 297 7.66 -11.03 7.73
CA SER A 297 7.74 -12.50 7.65
C SER A 297 8.05 -13.17 8.99
N SER A 298 8.99 -12.63 9.77
CA SER A 298 9.42 -13.19 11.06
C SER A 298 8.79 -12.45 12.23
N ALA A 299 8.47 -13.17 13.31
CA ALA A 299 8.00 -12.61 14.59
C ALA A 299 8.98 -11.60 15.23
N GLN A 300 10.26 -11.66 14.86
CA GLN A 300 11.30 -10.73 15.33
C GLN A 300 11.45 -9.50 14.44
N ALA A 301 10.83 -9.49 13.25
CA ALA A 301 10.95 -8.38 12.31
C ALA A 301 9.86 -7.34 12.55
N SER A 302 10.16 -6.09 12.19
CA SER A 302 9.17 -5.02 12.24
C SER A 302 9.33 -3.99 11.12
N VAL A 303 8.22 -3.36 10.76
CA VAL A 303 8.24 -2.15 9.93
C VAL A 303 7.30 -1.09 10.48
N ARG A 304 7.79 0.15 10.54
CA ARG A 304 7.01 1.33 10.92
C ARG A 304 6.70 2.19 9.70
N LEU A 305 5.43 2.51 9.49
CA LEU A 305 4.93 3.42 8.46
C LEU A 305 4.41 4.69 9.15
N GLY A 306 5.24 5.74 9.20
CA GLY A 306 5.01 6.90 10.07
C GLY A 306 4.12 8.01 9.49
N ALA A 307 3.88 8.02 8.18
CA ALA A 307 3.10 9.05 7.49
C ALA A 307 2.31 8.44 6.32
N ALA A 308 1.51 7.41 6.61
CA ALA A 308 0.80 6.65 5.61
C ALA A 308 -0.54 7.28 5.24
N SER A 309 -0.85 7.30 3.94
CA SER A 309 -2.11 7.80 3.40
C SER A 309 -2.59 6.92 2.25
N PHE A 310 -3.91 6.83 2.10
CA PHE A 310 -4.56 6.06 1.05
C PHE A 310 -5.25 7.04 0.09
N SER A 311 -5.16 6.79 -1.22
CA SER A 311 -5.86 7.63 -2.17
C SER A 311 -7.37 7.45 -2.04
N ASN A 312 -8.12 8.54 -2.24
CA ASN A 312 -9.59 8.51 -2.23
C ASN A 312 -10.19 7.90 -3.52
N SER A 313 -9.36 7.37 -4.41
CA SER A 313 -9.76 6.82 -5.70
C SER A 313 -10.08 5.33 -5.58
N GLY A 314 -11.28 5.02 -5.08
CA GLY A 314 -11.78 3.65 -4.92
C GLY A 314 -11.77 3.14 -3.48
N SER A 315 -12.17 1.89 -3.28
CA SER A 315 -12.16 1.20 -1.98
C SER A 315 -10.82 0.48 -1.82
N LEU A 316 -9.85 1.17 -1.20
CA LEU A 316 -8.52 0.61 -0.97
C LEU A 316 -8.47 -0.21 0.31
N SER A 317 -7.81 -1.37 0.25
CA SER A 317 -7.62 -2.28 1.38
C SER A 317 -6.15 -2.41 1.79
N LEU A 318 -5.93 -2.70 3.08
CA LEU A 318 -4.64 -3.09 3.64
C LEU A 318 -4.71 -4.54 4.13
N THR A 319 -3.73 -5.34 3.72
CA THR A 319 -3.53 -6.70 4.22
C THR A 319 -2.20 -6.76 4.96
N LYS A 320 -2.22 -7.09 6.26
CA LYS A 320 -1.04 -7.44 7.05
C LYS A 320 -0.88 -8.96 7.07
N SER A 321 0.27 -9.47 6.67
CA SER A 321 0.63 -10.90 6.77
C SER A 321 1.97 -11.11 7.49
N GLY A 322 2.30 -12.37 7.74
CA GLY A 322 3.52 -12.78 8.45
C GLY A 322 3.45 -12.51 9.96
N ASP A 323 4.33 -13.14 10.72
CA ASP A 323 4.24 -13.19 12.19
C ASP A 323 4.76 -11.91 12.88
N GLY A 324 5.43 -11.03 12.15
CA GLY A 324 6.07 -9.83 12.69
C GLY A 324 5.13 -8.65 12.94
N LEU A 325 5.73 -7.52 13.30
CA LEU A 325 5.04 -6.29 13.70
C LEU A 325 4.99 -5.27 12.56
N LEU A 326 3.78 -4.83 12.20
CA LEU A 326 3.55 -3.62 11.42
C LEU A 326 3.08 -2.51 12.35
N GLU A 327 3.78 -1.38 12.39
CA GLU A 327 3.33 -0.17 13.06
C GLU A 327 2.92 0.88 12.03
N ILE A 328 1.77 1.51 12.22
CA ILE A 328 1.26 2.56 11.32
C ILE A 328 0.67 3.72 12.13
N ASP A 329 0.77 4.95 11.63
CA ASP A 329 0.28 6.14 12.34
C ASP A 329 -1.23 6.13 12.56
N LYS A 330 -2.00 5.80 11.51
CA LYS A 330 -3.45 5.59 11.55
C LYS A 330 -3.94 4.92 10.28
N LEU A 331 -5.15 4.38 10.33
CA LEU A 331 -5.81 3.79 9.16
C LEU A 331 -6.98 4.68 8.76
N ARG A 332 -6.88 5.31 7.58
CA ARG A 332 -7.99 6.06 6.96
C ARG A 332 -8.17 5.59 5.54
N LEU A 333 -9.05 4.60 5.39
CA LEU A 333 -9.30 3.93 4.12
C LEU A 333 -10.78 3.51 4.03
N THR A 334 -11.29 3.46 2.80
CA THR A 334 -12.69 3.14 2.48
C THR A 334 -12.91 1.65 2.19
N GLY A 335 -11.85 0.83 2.23
CA GLY A 335 -11.92 -0.62 2.09
C GLY A 335 -11.70 -1.35 3.40
N SER A 336 -11.17 -2.56 3.28
CA SER A 336 -11.00 -3.49 4.39
C SER A 336 -9.57 -3.45 4.95
N VAL A 337 -9.46 -3.76 6.25
CA VAL A 337 -8.20 -4.11 6.89
C VAL A 337 -8.25 -5.58 7.23
N SER A 338 -7.30 -6.36 6.73
CA SER A 338 -7.17 -7.79 7.01
C SER A 338 -5.84 -8.07 7.69
N ILE A 339 -5.85 -8.72 8.85
CA ILE A 339 -4.68 -9.10 9.62
C ILE A 339 -4.58 -10.63 9.62
N GLY A 340 -3.78 -11.15 8.71
CA GLY A 340 -3.54 -12.58 8.49
C GLY A 340 -2.60 -13.22 9.50
N GLY A 341 -1.75 -12.43 10.18
CA GLY A 341 -0.75 -12.91 11.13
C GLY A 341 -0.02 -11.78 11.85
N GLY A 342 0.64 -12.12 12.96
CA GLY A 342 1.43 -11.19 13.77
C GLY A 342 0.59 -10.06 14.38
N THR A 343 1.19 -8.88 14.48
CA THR A 343 0.55 -7.68 15.06
C THR A 343 0.53 -6.53 14.06
N LEU A 344 -0.63 -5.89 13.91
CA LEU A 344 -0.78 -4.53 13.37
C LEU A 344 -0.99 -3.59 14.56
N ARG A 345 -0.10 -2.62 14.75
CA ARG A 345 -0.17 -1.64 15.83
C ARG A 345 -0.39 -0.23 15.28
N ILE A 346 -1.35 0.48 15.86
CA ILE A 346 -1.49 1.93 15.66
C ILE A 346 -0.52 2.63 16.61
N LEU A 347 0.31 3.52 16.07
CA LEU A 347 1.29 4.26 16.87
C LEU A 347 0.60 5.13 17.93
N PRO A 348 1.15 5.24 19.15
CA PRO A 348 0.57 6.07 20.19
C PRO A 348 0.46 7.54 19.77
N ASN A 349 -0.73 8.11 19.93
CA ASN A 349 -1.00 9.51 19.60
C ASN A 349 -2.23 10.06 20.36
N GLY A 350 -3.16 9.20 20.81
CA GLY A 350 -4.26 9.53 21.72
C GLY A 350 -5.17 10.71 21.31
N SER A 351 -4.97 11.27 20.12
CA SER A 351 -5.62 12.48 19.64
C SER A 351 -6.71 12.14 18.65
N THR A 352 -7.70 13.02 18.52
CA THR A 352 -8.75 12.90 17.49
C THR A 352 -8.16 12.86 16.07
N ALA A 353 -7.02 13.52 15.84
CA ALA A 353 -6.31 13.49 14.57
C ALA A 353 -5.73 12.11 14.21
N ALA A 354 -5.62 11.20 15.18
CA ALA A 354 -5.12 9.84 15.05
C ALA A 354 -6.22 8.77 14.97
N THR A 355 -7.49 9.13 15.19
CA THR A 355 -8.62 8.20 15.07
C THR A 355 -8.63 7.53 13.69
N SER A 356 -8.68 6.20 13.72
CA SER A 356 -8.73 5.35 12.53
C SER A 356 -10.17 5.11 12.09
N ARG A 357 -10.39 5.01 10.77
CA ARG A 357 -11.66 4.66 10.13
C ARG A 357 -11.41 3.68 8.99
N LEU A 358 -12.16 2.58 9.02
CA LEU A 358 -12.12 1.50 8.02
C LEU A 358 -13.54 1.00 7.74
N ALA A 359 -13.76 0.34 6.60
CA ALA A 359 -15.09 -0.19 6.26
C ALA A 359 -15.36 -1.58 6.85
N SER A 360 -14.31 -2.42 6.97
CA SER A 360 -14.40 -3.74 7.60
C SER A 360 -13.07 -4.22 8.13
N LEU A 361 -13.11 -4.97 9.24
CA LEU A 361 -11.95 -5.52 9.92
C LEU A 361 -12.01 -7.06 9.89
N GLY A 362 -10.96 -7.68 9.36
CA GLY A 362 -10.72 -9.12 9.45
C GLY A 362 -9.48 -9.40 10.28
N ILE A 363 -9.58 -10.29 11.25
CA ILE A 363 -8.45 -10.81 12.03
C ILE A 363 -8.44 -12.33 11.86
N ALA A 364 -7.29 -12.92 11.55
CA ALA A 364 -7.15 -14.36 11.34
C ALA A 364 -7.61 -15.18 12.57
N GLY A 365 -8.19 -16.35 12.30
CA GLY A 365 -8.86 -17.18 13.30
C GLY A 365 -10.37 -16.92 13.37
N THR A 366 -11.01 -17.37 14.45
CA THR A 366 -12.40 -17.00 14.77
C THR A 366 -12.38 -15.79 15.71
N ALA A 367 -13.49 -15.06 15.81
CA ALA A 367 -13.56 -13.90 16.72
C ALA A 367 -13.33 -14.27 18.20
N SER A 368 -13.72 -15.50 18.60
CA SER A 368 -13.48 -16.04 19.94
C SER A 368 -12.10 -16.69 20.14
N ALA A 369 -11.36 -16.97 19.06
CA ALA A 369 -10.02 -17.56 19.08
C ALA A 369 -9.14 -17.00 17.94
N PRO A 370 -8.87 -15.69 17.95
CA PRO A 370 -8.02 -15.04 16.96
C PRO A 370 -6.56 -15.51 17.08
N THR A 371 -5.87 -15.54 15.95
CA THR A 371 -4.45 -15.91 15.84
C THR A 371 -3.54 -14.71 15.55
N ALA A 372 -4.13 -13.52 15.33
CA ALA A 372 -3.42 -12.27 15.09
C ALA A 372 -3.96 -11.13 15.96
N THR A 373 -3.27 -9.99 15.96
CA THR A 373 -3.55 -8.88 16.87
C THR A 373 -3.66 -7.55 16.14
N LEU A 374 -4.71 -6.79 16.44
CA LEU A 374 -4.80 -5.34 16.23
C LEU A 374 -4.54 -4.65 17.58
N ASP A 375 -3.44 -3.93 17.69
CA ASP A 375 -3.09 -3.14 18.88
C ASP A 375 -3.38 -1.66 18.63
N LEU A 376 -4.41 -1.13 19.28
CA LEU A 376 -4.82 0.26 19.14
C LEU A 376 -3.97 1.23 19.97
N THR A 377 -3.09 0.72 20.85
CA THR A 377 -2.39 1.54 21.84
C THR A 377 -3.36 2.46 22.58
N ASP A 378 -3.23 3.78 22.48
CA ASP A 378 -4.13 4.77 23.10
C ASP A 378 -5.14 5.39 22.11
N ASN A 379 -5.34 4.78 20.94
CA ASN A 379 -6.13 5.36 19.85
C ASN A 379 -7.55 4.82 19.75
N ASP A 380 -8.40 5.64 19.13
CA ASP A 380 -9.79 5.34 18.82
C ASP A 380 -9.94 4.73 17.41
N LEU A 381 -10.95 3.86 17.22
CA LEU A 381 -11.24 3.18 15.95
C LEU A 381 -12.74 3.29 15.61
N ILE A 382 -13.02 3.54 14.32
CA ILE A 382 -14.35 3.49 13.71
C ILE A 382 -14.38 2.38 12.66
N ILE A 383 -15.34 1.46 12.77
CA ILE A 383 -15.69 0.50 11.73
C ILE A 383 -17.01 0.96 11.10
N ASP A 384 -16.91 1.53 9.90
CA ASP A 384 -18.00 2.14 9.15
C ASP A 384 -18.56 1.14 8.13
N TYR A 385 -19.55 0.36 8.54
CA TYR A 385 -19.99 -0.81 7.79
C TYR A 385 -21.16 -0.47 6.85
N THR A 386 -21.19 -1.10 5.67
CA THR A 386 -22.32 -1.01 4.75
C THR A 386 -23.14 -2.30 4.81
N GLY A 387 -24.46 -2.24 5.03
CA GLY A 387 -25.36 -3.39 4.93
C GLY A 387 -25.88 -3.94 6.27
N ALA A 388 -26.16 -5.24 6.34
CA ALA A 388 -27.05 -5.85 7.34
C ALA A 388 -26.45 -6.03 8.75
N SER A 389 -27.22 -5.54 9.73
CA SER A 389 -27.23 -5.84 11.18
C SER A 389 -25.93 -5.56 11.94
N GLY A 390 -25.83 -4.34 12.50
CA GLY A 390 -24.81 -3.97 13.50
C GLY A 390 -24.72 -4.95 14.67
N ALA A 391 -25.81 -5.67 15.00
CA ALA A 391 -25.86 -6.69 16.05
C ALA A 391 -24.90 -7.88 15.84
N ALA A 392 -24.64 -8.32 14.60
CA ALA A 392 -23.70 -9.42 14.35
C ALA A 392 -22.25 -8.93 14.43
N LEU A 393 -21.99 -7.72 13.90
CA LEU A 393 -20.67 -7.12 13.90
C LEU A 393 -20.25 -6.68 15.31
N ILE A 394 -21.17 -6.12 16.11
CA ILE A 394 -20.90 -5.72 17.50
C ILE A 394 -20.55 -6.94 18.36
N GLU A 395 -21.19 -8.08 18.14
CA GLU A 395 -20.87 -9.35 18.81
C GLU A 395 -19.50 -9.87 18.37
N GLN A 396 -19.17 -9.78 17.07
CA GLN A 396 -17.84 -10.12 16.57
C GLN A 396 -16.75 -9.24 17.22
N VAL A 397 -17.00 -7.93 17.32
CA VAL A 397 -16.09 -6.97 17.97
C VAL A 397 -15.93 -7.29 19.46
N ARG A 398 -17.03 -7.58 20.17
CA ARG A 398 -16.98 -7.99 21.58
C ARG A 398 -16.09 -9.22 21.77
N GLN A 399 -16.26 -10.26 20.95
CA GLN A 399 -15.46 -11.48 21.05
C GLN A 399 -13.96 -11.20 20.81
N LEU A 400 -13.64 -10.35 19.84
CA LEU A 400 -12.25 -9.95 19.55
C LEU A 400 -11.63 -9.13 20.70
N LEU A 401 -12.40 -8.23 21.32
CA LEU A 401 -11.96 -7.44 22.49
C LEU A 401 -11.78 -8.35 23.72
N LYS A 402 -12.74 -9.25 23.96
CA LYS A 402 -12.64 -10.25 25.03
C LYS A 402 -11.40 -11.10 24.88
N SER A 403 -11.19 -11.69 23.70
CA SER A 403 -10.00 -12.51 23.46
C SER A 403 -8.72 -11.68 23.59
N GLY A 404 -8.77 -10.41 23.19
CA GLY A 404 -7.68 -9.46 23.35
C GLY A 404 -7.30 -9.26 24.81
N ALA A 405 -8.29 -9.02 25.67
CA ALA A 405 -8.11 -8.88 27.11
C ALA A 405 -7.63 -10.19 27.78
N ASP A 406 -8.15 -11.34 27.35
CA ASP A 406 -7.86 -12.64 27.96
C ASP A 406 -6.50 -13.23 27.52
N THR A 407 -6.11 -13.01 26.25
CA THR A 407 -5.00 -13.75 25.60
C THR A 407 -3.97 -12.87 24.92
N GLY A 408 -4.23 -11.57 24.76
CA GLY A 408 -3.39 -10.65 23.96
C GLY A 408 -3.56 -10.79 22.44
N ARG A 409 -4.56 -11.55 21.96
CA ARG A 409 -4.89 -11.75 20.54
C ARG A 409 -6.30 -11.29 20.24
N GLY A 410 -6.53 -10.69 19.07
CA GLY A 410 -7.78 -9.98 18.76
C GLY A 410 -7.57 -8.47 18.72
N ILE A 411 -8.46 -7.69 19.33
CA ILE A 411 -8.30 -6.24 19.46
C ILE A 411 -7.80 -5.92 20.87
N VAL A 412 -6.66 -5.24 20.96
CA VAL A 412 -5.99 -4.95 22.24
C VAL A 412 -5.58 -3.48 22.33
N SER A 413 -5.29 -3.05 23.55
CA SER A 413 -4.49 -1.86 23.83
C SER A 413 -3.29 -2.29 24.66
N SER A 414 -2.08 -2.18 24.10
CA SER A 414 -0.85 -2.53 24.83
C SER A 414 -0.50 -1.56 25.96
N VAL A 415 -1.19 -0.42 26.04
CA VAL A 415 -1.02 0.60 27.09
C VAL A 415 -2.18 0.61 28.08
N ALA A 416 -3.16 -0.29 27.93
CA ALA A 416 -4.24 -0.44 28.89
C ALA A 416 -3.71 -0.91 30.26
N THR A 417 -4.22 -0.28 31.31
CA THR A 417 -3.99 -0.60 32.72
C THR A 417 -5.26 -1.21 33.34
N SER A 418 -5.26 -1.51 34.63
CA SER A 418 -6.48 -1.93 35.35
C SER A 418 -7.61 -0.87 35.36
N SER A 419 -7.30 0.39 35.05
CA SER A 419 -8.23 1.52 35.08
C SER A 419 -8.69 1.98 33.70
N THR A 420 -8.18 1.38 32.64
CA THR A 420 -8.44 1.79 31.25
C THR A 420 -8.65 0.58 30.38
N ALA A 421 -9.52 0.68 29.39
CA ALA A 421 -9.86 -0.41 28.50
C ALA A 421 -10.26 0.13 27.12
N LEU A 422 -10.61 -0.79 26.22
CA LEU A 422 -11.20 -0.45 24.93
C LEU A 422 -12.72 -0.60 24.99
N GLY A 423 -13.40 0.51 25.29
CA GLY A 423 -14.85 0.56 25.26
C GLY A 423 -15.37 0.48 23.83
N TYR A 424 -16.56 -0.10 23.63
CA TYR A 424 -17.12 -0.28 22.29
C TYR A 424 -18.63 0.00 22.24
N ALA A 425 -19.12 0.43 21.08
CA ALA A 425 -20.52 0.78 20.89
C ALA A 425 -20.96 0.61 19.44
N ASP A 426 -22.18 0.14 19.23
CA ASP A 426 -22.91 0.43 18.00
C ASP A 426 -23.47 1.86 18.12
N ASN A 427 -23.10 2.74 17.19
CA ASN A 427 -23.54 4.13 17.25
C ASN A 427 -25.06 4.27 17.03
N ALA A 428 -25.77 3.24 16.54
CA ALA A 428 -27.22 3.21 16.57
C ALA A 428 -27.80 3.31 18.01
N LEU A 429 -27.02 2.92 19.03
CA LEU A 429 -27.39 2.99 20.44
C LEU A 429 -26.99 4.31 21.12
N LEU A 430 -25.91 4.95 20.66
CA LEU A 430 -25.40 6.19 21.25
C LEU A 430 -25.91 7.45 20.53
N GLY A 431 -26.21 7.37 19.23
CA GLY A 431 -26.73 8.48 18.44
C GLY A 431 -25.75 9.65 18.29
N LEU A 432 -24.43 9.39 18.31
CA LEU A 432 -23.42 10.42 18.16
C LEU A 432 -23.36 10.90 16.71
N GLY A 433 -23.22 12.21 16.50
CA GLY A 433 -22.94 12.79 15.18
C GLY A 433 -21.45 12.86 14.84
N SER A 434 -20.57 12.73 15.85
CA SER A 434 -19.13 12.73 15.67
C SER A 434 -18.43 11.86 16.71
N PHE A 435 -17.34 11.21 16.30
CA PHE A 435 -16.48 10.42 17.18
C PHE A 435 -15.02 10.60 16.73
N GLY A 436 -14.11 10.89 17.67
CA GLY A 436 -12.70 11.12 17.33
C GLY A 436 -12.48 12.25 16.31
N GLY A 437 -13.34 13.27 16.28
CA GLY A 437 -13.29 14.36 15.30
C GLY A 437 -13.76 14.01 13.88
N LEU A 438 -14.29 12.79 13.68
CA LEU A 438 -14.84 12.31 12.40
C LEU A 438 -16.37 12.21 12.49
N SER A 439 -17.07 12.46 11.38
CA SER A 439 -18.52 12.27 11.31
C SER A 439 -18.86 10.77 11.32
N VAL A 440 -19.84 10.40 12.14
CA VAL A 440 -20.34 9.03 12.27
C VAL A 440 -21.87 9.04 12.19
N ASP A 441 -22.44 7.89 11.85
CA ASP A 441 -23.87 7.66 11.73
C ASP A 441 -24.24 6.33 12.40
N SER A 442 -25.49 5.89 12.27
CA SER A 442 -25.97 4.64 12.86
C SER A 442 -25.34 3.37 12.26
N THR A 443 -24.47 3.49 11.26
CA THR A 443 -23.74 2.38 10.64
C THR A 443 -22.26 2.35 11.04
N SER A 444 -21.96 2.89 12.22
CA SER A 444 -20.61 2.95 12.78
C SER A 444 -20.49 2.14 14.07
N ILE A 445 -19.55 1.20 14.13
CA ILE A 445 -19.05 0.66 15.40
C ILE A 445 -17.92 1.55 15.90
N LEU A 446 -18.04 2.04 17.12
CA LEU A 446 -17.09 2.93 17.77
C LEU A 446 -16.30 2.11 18.80
N ILE A 447 -14.97 2.22 18.77
CA ILE A 447 -14.09 1.64 19.78
C ILE A 447 -13.22 2.76 20.32
N LYS A 448 -13.23 2.95 21.64
CA LYS A 448 -12.57 4.04 22.33
C LYS A 448 -11.57 3.53 23.35
N TYR A 449 -10.37 4.09 23.37
CA TYR A 449 -9.51 3.96 24.55
C TYR A 449 -10.06 4.85 25.66
N THR A 450 -10.64 4.24 26.70
CA THR A 450 -11.36 4.96 27.77
C THR A 450 -11.15 4.30 29.13
N HIS A 451 -11.77 4.85 30.17
CA HIS A 451 -11.81 4.27 31.51
C HIS A 451 -12.73 3.04 31.56
N ALA A 452 -12.33 2.01 32.30
CA ALA A 452 -13.22 0.87 32.52
C ALA A 452 -14.44 1.35 33.33
N GLY A 453 -15.64 1.22 32.76
CA GLY A 453 -16.86 1.78 33.33
C GLY A 453 -17.49 2.93 32.56
N ASP A 454 -16.81 3.50 31.56
CA ASP A 454 -17.38 4.58 30.71
C ASP A 454 -18.29 3.97 29.63
N ALA A 455 -19.54 3.67 29.97
CA ALA A 455 -20.53 3.10 29.05
C ALA A 455 -20.98 4.08 27.96
N THR A 456 -20.77 5.38 28.14
CA THR A 456 -21.17 6.41 27.16
C THR A 456 -20.08 6.73 26.13
N LEU A 457 -18.84 6.28 26.37
CA LEU A 457 -17.64 6.59 25.59
C LEU A 457 -17.32 8.09 25.55
N ASP A 458 -17.73 8.86 26.57
CA ASP A 458 -17.48 10.29 26.65
C ASP A 458 -16.19 10.65 27.39
N GLY A 459 -15.47 9.64 27.87
CA GLY A 459 -14.20 9.77 28.58
C GLY A 459 -14.35 9.99 30.08
N ALA A 460 -15.56 9.98 30.63
CA ALA A 460 -15.83 10.05 32.06
C ALA A 460 -16.54 8.79 32.56
N VAL A 461 -16.39 8.50 33.85
CA VAL A 461 -17.18 7.47 34.55
C VAL A 461 -18.05 8.13 35.59
N ASP A 462 -19.36 8.23 35.32
CA ASP A 462 -20.30 8.92 36.19
C ASP A 462 -21.69 8.27 36.26
N VAL A 463 -22.67 9.02 36.77
CA VAL A 463 -24.03 8.54 37.00
C VAL A 463 -24.73 8.08 35.72
N ARG A 464 -24.34 8.60 34.55
CA ARG A 464 -24.87 8.21 33.25
C ARG A 464 -24.45 6.78 32.89
N ASP A 465 -23.23 6.41 33.23
CA ASP A 465 -22.73 5.06 33.04
C ASP A 465 -23.34 4.08 34.03
N LEU A 466 -23.46 4.50 35.30
CA LEU A 466 -24.13 3.70 36.33
C LEU A 466 -25.60 3.44 35.96
N HIS A 467 -26.30 4.43 35.38
CA HIS A 467 -27.66 4.25 34.90
C HIS A 467 -27.76 3.21 33.78
N ARG A 468 -26.81 3.20 32.84
CA ARG A 468 -26.73 2.20 31.77
C ARG A 468 -26.51 0.79 32.33
N LEU A 469 -25.53 0.63 33.23
CA LEU A 469 -25.29 -0.63 33.92
C LEU A 469 -26.50 -1.11 34.71
N ALA A 470 -27.17 -0.22 35.45
CA ALA A 470 -28.34 -0.57 36.24
C ALA A 470 -29.52 -1.03 35.36
N THR A 471 -29.66 -0.47 34.16
CA THR A 471 -30.70 -0.87 33.19
C THR A 471 -30.41 -2.25 32.60
N GLY A 472 -29.13 -2.61 32.44
CA GLY A 472 -28.68 -3.91 31.94
C GLY A 472 -28.54 -5.00 33.01
N TRP A 473 -28.75 -4.69 34.28
CA TRP A 473 -28.36 -5.54 35.41
C TRP A 473 -28.90 -6.98 35.32
N GLN A 474 -28.00 -7.96 35.51
CA GLN A 474 -28.28 -9.40 35.44
C GLN A 474 -28.88 -9.86 34.10
N SER A 475 -28.56 -9.16 33.01
CA SER A 475 -29.01 -9.50 31.67
C SER A 475 -27.85 -9.55 30.68
N SER A 476 -28.10 -10.09 29.49
CA SER A 476 -27.13 -10.06 28.40
C SER A 476 -26.89 -8.62 27.96
N GLY A 477 -25.63 -8.22 27.82
CA GLY A 477 -25.28 -6.84 27.52
C GLY A 477 -24.09 -6.70 26.57
N VAL A 478 -23.88 -5.46 26.17
CA VAL A 478 -22.64 -4.95 25.57
C VAL A 478 -22.08 -3.85 26.47
N TRP A 479 -20.93 -3.31 26.12
CA TRP A 479 -20.30 -2.23 26.88
C TRP A 479 -21.22 -1.03 27.16
N THR A 480 -22.01 -0.58 26.17
CA THR A 480 -22.95 0.55 26.35
C THR A 480 -24.15 0.26 27.24
N SER A 481 -24.36 -1.01 27.62
CA SER A 481 -25.34 -1.44 28.64
C SER A 481 -24.68 -1.84 29.96
N GLY A 482 -23.36 -1.71 30.08
CA GLY A 482 -22.60 -1.95 31.32
C GLY A 482 -21.83 -3.26 31.40
N ASP A 483 -21.60 -3.99 30.31
CA ASP A 483 -20.67 -5.14 30.28
C ASP A 483 -19.23 -4.62 30.00
N PHE A 484 -18.47 -4.39 31.06
CA PHE A 484 -17.14 -3.77 31.00
C PHE A 484 -16.00 -4.80 30.99
N ASN A 485 -16.31 -6.08 31.23
CA ASN A 485 -15.34 -7.17 31.15
C ASN A 485 -15.51 -8.03 29.88
N TYR A 486 -16.44 -7.66 29.00
CA TYR A 486 -16.78 -8.29 27.73
C TYR A 486 -17.34 -9.70 27.86
N ASP A 487 -17.77 -10.17 29.03
CA ASP A 487 -18.24 -11.55 29.24
C ASP A 487 -19.66 -11.79 28.69
N GLY A 488 -20.35 -10.71 28.28
CA GLY A 488 -21.68 -10.72 27.70
C GLY A 488 -22.79 -10.61 28.74
N ILE A 489 -22.50 -10.48 30.04
CA ILE A 489 -23.48 -10.44 31.12
C ILE A 489 -23.16 -9.29 32.07
N VAL A 490 -24.08 -8.34 32.21
CA VAL A 490 -23.93 -7.22 33.15
C VAL A 490 -24.14 -7.70 34.59
N ASN A 491 -23.08 -7.70 35.39
CA ASN A 491 -23.12 -8.24 36.75
C ASN A 491 -22.19 -7.49 37.73
N ILE A 492 -21.94 -8.09 38.91
CA ILE A 492 -21.12 -7.48 39.96
C ILE A 492 -19.66 -7.25 39.54
N ALA A 493 -19.14 -8.05 38.62
CA ALA A 493 -17.80 -7.86 38.05
C ALA A 493 -17.71 -6.52 37.32
N ASP A 494 -18.72 -6.16 36.55
CA ASP A 494 -18.78 -4.88 35.84
C ASP A 494 -18.99 -3.71 36.79
N LEU A 495 -19.85 -3.88 37.79
CA LEU A 495 -20.05 -2.85 38.80
C LEU A 495 -18.74 -2.55 39.55
N ASN A 496 -17.92 -3.57 39.80
CA ASN A 496 -16.60 -3.37 40.41
C ASN A 496 -15.65 -2.58 39.49
N LEU A 497 -15.68 -2.81 38.18
CA LEU A 497 -14.89 -2.06 37.21
C LEU A 497 -15.32 -0.58 37.15
N LEU A 498 -16.63 -0.33 37.08
CA LEU A 498 -17.19 1.02 37.11
C LEU A 498 -16.87 1.73 38.42
N ALA A 499 -17.14 1.08 39.56
CA ALA A 499 -16.89 1.67 40.88
C ALA A 499 -15.40 1.95 41.12
N GLY A 500 -14.51 1.09 40.63
CA GLY A 500 -13.06 1.26 40.72
C GLY A 500 -12.54 2.48 39.95
N ASN A 501 -13.30 2.97 38.97
CA ASN A 501 -12.97 4.15 38.17
C ASN A 501 -13.98 5.29 38.34
N TRP A 502 -14.82 5.26 39.38
CA TRP A 502 -15.84 6.29 39.60
C TRP A 502 -15.22 7.70 39.63
N GLN A 503 -15.82 8.62 38.88
CA GLN A 503 -15.35 9.99 38.65
C GLN A 503 -14.04 10.14 37.86
N ALA A 504 -13.46 9.06 37.33
CA ALA A 504 -12.36 9.17 36.36
C ALA A 504 -12.82 10.02 35.16
N GLY A 505 -11.93 10.88 34.64
CA GLY A 505 -12.23 11.79 33.53
C GLY A 505 -13.17 12.96 33.85
N SER A 506 -13.89 12.93 34.97
CA SER A 506 -14.80 14.00 35.39
C SER A 506 -14.06 15.06 36.23
N ALA A 507 -13.53 16.10 35.59
CA ALA A 507 -13.05 17.27 36.32
C ALA A 507 -14.25 17.97 37.00
N ALA A 508 -14.42 17.72 38.31
CA ALA A 508 -15.40 18.35 39.20
C ALA A 508 -16.88 18.04 38.94
N ALA A 509 -17.26 16.77 39.14
CA ALA A 509 -18.62 16.24 39.02
C ALA A 509 -19.68 16.84 39.98
N LEU A 510 -19.33 17.67 40.98
CA LEU A 510 -20.33 18.11 41.98
C LEU A 510 -21.27 19.20 41.42
N ALA A 511 -20.74 20.20 40.71
CA ALA A 511 -21.55 21.31 40.19
C ALA A 511 -22.48 20.86 39.05
N GLN A 512 -22.01 19.91 38.22
CA GLN A 512 -22.78 19.36 37.11
C GLN A 512 -23.85 18.38 37.61
N ALA A 513 -23.53 17.51 38.58
CA ALA A 513 -24.51 16.63 39.21
C ALA A 513 -25.61 17.40 39.96
N LEU A 514 -25.28 18.49 40.65
CA LEU A 514 -26.27 19.35 41.32
C LEU A 514 -27.17 20.07 40.30
N SER A 515 -26.59 20.57 39.21
CA SER A 515 -27.33 21.21 38.11
C SER A 515 -28.32 20.28 37.44
N GLU A 516 -27.95 19.02 37.18
CA GLU A 516 -28.79 18.04 36.49
C GLU A 516 -29.92 17.48 37.38
N LEU A 517 -29.75 17.52 38.71
CA LEU A 517 -30.80 17.18 39.68
C LEU A 517 -31.72 18.38 40.01
N GLY A 518 -31.52 19.55 39.40
CA GLY A 518 -32.29 20.76 39.69
C GLY A 518 -32.07 21.30 41.11
N LEU A 519 -30.95 20.91 41.75
CA LEU A 519 -30.60 21.32 43.11
C LEU A 519 -29.68 22.54 43.06
N PRO A 520 -29.87 23.54 43.94
CA PRO A 520 -29.03 24.72 43.95
C PRO A 520 -27.58 24.34 44.25
N ASN A 521 -26.66 25.01 43.57
CA ASN A 521 -25.23 24.84 43.75
C ASN A 521 -24.88 25.16 45.21
N VAL A 522 -24.57 24.14 46.02
CA VAL A 522 -24.17 24.35 47.41
C VAL A 522 -22.66 24.56 47.38
N SER A 523 -22.22 25.81 47.53
CA SER A 523 -20.81 26.11 47.77
C SER A 523 -20.42 25.49 49.11
N VAL A 524 -19.85 24.29 49.07
CA VAL A 524 -19.17 23.72 50.24
C VAL A 524 -17.92 24.56 50.44
N PRO A 525 -17.74 25.26 51.57
CA PRO A 525 -16.52 26.01 51.83
C PRO A 525 -15.33 25.04 51.80
N GLU A 526 -14.28 25.40 51.07
CA GLU A 526 -13.07 24.58 51.00
C GLU A 526 -12.49 24.31 52.41
N PRO A 527 -11.78 23.17 52.62
CA PRO A 527 -11.29 22.73 53.93
C PRO A 527 -10.38 23.71 54.66
N ALA A 528 -9.93 24.79 54.01
CA ALA A 528 -9.13 25.85 54.63
C ALA A 528 -9.90 26.66 55.69
N THR A 529 -11.24 26.73 55.64
CA THR A 529 -12.04 27.51 56.61
C THR A 529 -12.35 26.78 57.93
N VAL A 530 -12.25 25.45 57.96
CA VAL A 530 -12.51 24.66 59.18
C VAL A 530 -11.33 24.73 60.17
N TRP A 531 -10.10 24.93 59.67
CA TRP A 531 -8.93 25.16 60.52
C TRP A 531 -8.96 26.52 61.24
N LEU A 532 -9.62 27.54 60.67
CA LEU A 532 -9.70 28.87 61.28
C LEU A 532 -10.69 28.93 62.46
N ILE A 533 -11.72 28.06 62.47
CA ILE A 533 -12.73 28.04 63.55
C ILE A 533 -12.25 27.17 64.73
N CYS A 534 -11.52 26.07 64.46
CA CYS A 534 -10.97 25.22 65.51
C CYS A 534 -9.79 25.86 66.28
N THR A 535 -9.02 26.75 65.64
CA THR A 535 -7.90 27.46 66.31
C THR A 535 -8.39 28.61 67.20
N THR A 536 -9.52 29.25 66.89
CA THR A 536 -10.12 30.30 67.74
C THR A 536 -10.82 29.76 69.00
N LEU A 537 -11.30 28.50 69.00
CA LEU A 537 -11.93 27.88 70.16
C LEU A 537 -10.91 27.23 71.14
N ALA A 538 -9.74 26.80 70.65
CA ALA A 538 -8.67 26.28 71.50
C ALA A 538 -7.96 27.39 72.30
N ALA A 539 -7.78 28.59 71.73
CA ALA A 539 -7.17 29.73 72.42
C ALA A 539 -8.05 30.33 73.54
N ALA A 540 -9.37 30.17 73.48
CA ALA A 540 -10.31 30.62 74.51
C ALA A 540 -10.36 29.70 75.74
N CYS A 541 -9.97 28.43 75.62
CA CYS A 541 -9.99 27.46 76.72
C CYS A 541 -8.68 27.41 77.53
N PHE A 542 -7.55 27.89 76.98
CA PHE A 542 -6.27 27.93 77.71
C PHE A 542 -6.00 29.23 78.49
N SER A 543 -6.85 30.26 78.36
CA SER A 543 -6.67 31.53 79.10
C SER A 543 -7.33 31.57 80.49
N ARG A 544 -7.94 30.47 80.96
CA ARG A 544 -8.67 30.42 82.25
C ARG A 544 -8.08 29.54 83.36
N ALA A 545 -6.86 29.01 83.20
CA ALA A 545 -6.23 28.17 84.22
C ALA A 545 -4.79 28.61 84.58
N SER A 546 -4.62 29.80 85.16
CA SER A 546 -3.48 30.08 86.07
C SER A 546 -3.71 31.33 86.94
N ARG A 547 -4.52 31.20 87.99
CA ARG A 547 -4.36 32.04 89.19
C ARG A 547 -3.95 31.13 90.35
N ARG A 548 -2.65 31.10 90.67
CA ARG A 548 -2.14 30.58 91.94
C ARG A 548 -1.60 31.75 92.78
N PRO A 549 -1.82 31.74 94.11
CA PRO A 549 -1.52 32.87 94.98
C PRO A 549 -0.06 32.85 95.46
N GLN A 550 0.61 34.01 95.42
CA GLN A 550 1.84 34.23 96.17
C GLN A 550 1.51 34.52 97.64
N ARG A 551 1.96 33.64 98.55
CA ARG A 551 2.03 33.91 100.00
C ARG A 551 3.39 34.52 100.34
N ARG A 552 3.36 35.61 101.12
CA ARG A 552 4.49 36.20 101.87
C ARG A 552 5.01 35.27 102.97
N ARG A 553 6.35 35.25 103.15
CA ARG A 553 7.13 35.18 104.41
C ARG A 553 8.49 35.83 104.08
N ILE A 554 8.80 37.07 104.48
CA ILE A 554 9.42 37.50 105.74
C ILE A 554 10.47 36.51 106.28
N ALA A 555 11.74 36.80 106.01
CA ALA A 555 12.78 37.13 107.00
C ALA A 555 13.79 38.06 106.32
#